data_AF-A0A7V0MKV2-F1
#
_entry.id   AF-A0A7V0MKV2-F1
#
_cell.length_a   1.000
_cell.length_b   1.000
_cell.length_c   1.000
_cell.angle_alpha   90.00
_cell.angle_beta   90.00
_cell.angle_gamma   90.00
#
_symmetry.space_group_name_H-M   'P 1'
#
loop_
_entity.id
_entity.type
_entity.pdbx_description
1 polymer ?
#
loop_
_entity_poly.entity_id
_entity_poly.type
_entity_poly.pdbx_seq_one_letter_code
_entity_poly.pdbx_strand_id
1 'polypeptide(L)'
;MSNPAARVGDMHTCPVSDGPKPHVGGPIQPPGCTTVLTCGPPAARATDRATCTGPPDFIVVGSSTVLIGNKMAAYMGCPTMHGGQVIGGCPLVLVGGPPAGATLGNPAAAAAVFPGAQNHGNCGVQSAQQIIHQATGVNHGEEELLQWSIDHGYADDDSDPSQRGATSASTREHILDEHGVPSHRESQDMRNIQQAVAERRGVITSHDAGALWNDPHYDGAGHAVNVTGLEYGSDGSLRNVIINDTGTGHNSERIPADRFGNSLRPSGEANVTDNPVW
;
A
#
# COMPACT_ATOMS: atom_id res chain seq x y z
N MET A 1 16.42 -11.51 -23.17
CA MET A 1 17.78 -11.73 -22.61
C MET A 1 17.64 -12.44 -21.27
N SER A 2 18.69 -13.08 -20.77
CA SER A 2 18.69 -13.76 -19.47
C SER A 2 19.71 -13.13 -18.53
N ASN A 3 19.36 -12.93 -17.27
CA ASN A 3 20.18 -12.26 -16.26
C ASN A 3 20.48 -13.19 -15.07
N PRO A 4 21.59 -12.98 -14.35
CA PRO A 4 21.87 -13.70 -13.10
C PRO A 4 20.69 -13.63 -12.12
N ALA A 5 20.26 -14.77 -11.59
CA ALA A 5 19.17 -14.87 -10.62
C ALA A 5 19.55 -14.22 -9.29
N ALA A 6 18.69 -13.33 -8.79
CA ALA A 6 18.93 -12.67 -7.50
C ALA A 6 18.61 -13.61 -6.34
N ARG A 7 19.28 -13.40 -5.22
CA ARG A 7 19.12 -14.18 -3.99
C ARG A 7 19.25 -13.30 -2.76
N VAL A 8 18.77 -13.80 -1.63
CA VAL A 8 18.96 -13.15 -0.32
C VAL A 8 20.46 -12.87 -0.12
N GLY A 9 20.77 -11.64 0.31
CA GLY A 9 22.14 -11.16 0.48
C GLY A 9 22.71 -10.39 -0.73
N ASP A 10 22.14 -10.51 -1.93
CA ASP A 10 22.58 -9.70 -3.07
C ASP A 10 22.22 -8.23 -2.86
N MET A 11 23.07 -7.33 -3.34
CA MET A 11 22.94 -5.89 -3.10
C MET A 11 21.98 -5.23 -4.09
N HIS A 12 21.34 -4.14 -3.66
CA HIS A 12 20.69 -3.18 -4.55
C HIS A 12 21.36 -1.81 -4.45
N THR A 13 21.11 -0.95 -5.42
CA THR A 13 21.42 0.49 -5.36
C THR A 13 20.16 1.27 -5.04
N CYS A 14 20.27 2.39 -4.33
CA CYS A 14 19.14 3.29 -4.07
C CYS A 14 19.55 4.72 -4.45
N PRO A 15 18.82 5.40 -5.37
CA PRO A 15 19.15 6.76 -5.80
C PRO A 15 18.50 7.86 -4.94
N VAL A 16 17.62 7.49 -4.02
CA VAL A 16 16.84 8.45 -3.22
C VAL A 16 17.71 9.18 -2.20
N SER A 17 17.34 10.42 -1.87
CA SER A 17 17.99 11.19 -0.81
C SER A 17 16.95 12.00 -0.03
N ASP A 18 17.06 12.02 1.29
CA ASP A 18 16.21 12.85 2.17
C ASP A 18 16.84 14.23 2.41
N GLY A 19 17.45 14.82 1.36
CA GLY A 19 18.26 16.04 1.46
C GLY A 19 19.77 15.73 1.50
N PRO A 20 20.56 16.18 2.49
CA PRO A 20 22.00 15.94 2.53
C PRO A 20 22.37 14.48 2.90
N LYS A 21 21.39 13.66 3.26
CA LYS A 21 21.57 12.25 3.64
C LYS A 21 21.12 11.34 2.48
N PRO A 22 22.04 10.92 1.59
CA PRO A 22 21.72 9.97 0.54
C PRO A 22 21.34 8.63 1.16
N HIS A 23 20.38 7.97 0.53
CA HIS A 23 20.16 6.56 0.78
C HIS A 23 21.34 5.76 0.23
N VAL A 24 21.58 4.60 0.83
CA VAL A 24 22.56 3.64 0.39
C VAL A 24 21.86 2.29 0.37
N GLY A 25 21.83 1.69 -0.82
CA GLY A 25 21.23 0.39 -1.00
C GLY A 25 22.05 -0.70 -0.28
N GLY A 26 21.35 -1.68 0.26
CA GLY A 26 21.88 -2.79 1.02
C GLY A 26 21.40 -4.13 0.47
N PRO A 27 21.66 -5.23 1.20
CA PRO A 27 21.32 -6.57 0.75
C PRO A 27 19.80 -6.81 0.74
N ILE A 28 19.36 -7.66 -0.19
CA ILE A 28 18.04 -8.29 -0.17
C ILE A 28 17.91 -9.07 1.14
N GLN A 29 16.82 -8.81 1.86
CA GLN A 29 16.56 -9.34 3.20
C GLN A 29 15.95 -10.75 3.15
N PRO A 30 16.16 -11.56 4.19
CA PRO A 30 15.38 -12.78 4.41
C PRO A 30 13.86 -12.50 4.46
N PRO A 31 13.01 -13.50 4.17
CA PRO A 31 13.36 -14.90 3.96
C PRO A 31 13.65 -15.29 2.50
N GLY A 32 13.34 -14.44 1.51
CA GLY A 32 13.25 -14.86 0.11
C GLY A 32 12.32 -16.07 -0.06
N CYS A 33 12.62 -16.98 -0.99
CA CYS A 33 11.98 -18.28 -1.09
C CYS A 33 12.86 -19.37 -0.47
N THR A 34 12.56 -19.76 0.77
CA THR A 34 13.37 -20.73 1.53
C THR A 34 13.37 -22.14 0.96
N THR A 35 12.40 -22.48 0.10
CA THR A 35 12.30 -23.78 -0.57
C THR A 35 13.04 -23.84 -1.91
N VAL A 36 13.51 -22.71 -2.44
CA VAL A 36 14.26 -22.64 -3.70
C VAL A 36 15.56 -21.90 -3.45
N LEU A 37 16.68 -22.62 -3.55
CA LEU A 37 18.01 -22.08 -3.28
C LEU A 37 18.72 -21.74 -4.58
N THR A 38 19.20 -20.50 -4.70
CA THR A 38 19.99 -20.02 -5.83
C THR A 38 21.45 -19.97 -5.41
N CYS A 39 22.19 -21.02 -5.74
CA CYS A 39 23.61 -21.15 -5.38
C CYS A 39 23.86 -21.10 -3.86
N GLY A 40 22.97 -21.71 -3.08
CA GLY A 40 23.06 -21.80 -1.61
C GLY A 40 21.98 -20.98 -0.89
N PRO A 41 21.98 -19.63 -0.97
CA PRO A 41 20.97 -18.79 -0.33
C PRO A 41 19.57 -18.90 -0.98
N PRO A 42 18.50 -18.55 -0.23
CA PRO A 42 17.15 -18.46 -0.77
C PRO A 42 17.06 -17.55 -1.99
N ALA A 43 16.31 -17.97 -3.01
CA ALA A 43 16.05 -17.19 -4.20
C ALA A 43 15.22 -15.94 -3.87
N ALA A 44 15.59 -14.79 -4.45
CA ALA A 44 14.84 -13.56 -4.33
C ALA A 44 13.75 -13.48 -5.42
N ARG A 45 12.67 -12.78 -5.08
CA ARG A 45 11.48 -12.62 -5.92
C ARG A 45 11.08 -11.16 -5.94
N ALA A 46 10.29 -10.79 -6.94
CA ALA A 46 9.55 -9.54 -6.86
C ALA A 46 8.73 -9.51 -5.57
N THR A 47 8.59 -8.33 -4.98
CA THR A 47 8.04 -8.00 -3.65
C THR A 47 8.90 -8.40 -2.44
N ASP A 48 10.06 -9.07 -2.62
CA ASP A 48 10.98 -9.28 -1.51
C ASP A 48 11.66 -7.95 -1.12
N ARG A 49 11.89 -7.78 0.19
CA ARG A 49 12.40 -6.57 0.82
C ARG A 49 13.93 -6.48 0.72
N ALA A 50 14.47 -5.28 0.64
CA ALA A 50 15.90 -4.98 0.67
C ALA A 50 16.23 -3.93 1.73
N THR A 51 17.39 -4.06 2.34
CA THR A 51 17.87 -3.11 3.35
C THR A 51 18.27 -1.82 2.67
N CYS A 52 17.88 -0.67 3.21
CA CYS A 52 18.34 0.65 2.77
C CYS A 52 18.70 1.49 4.00
N THR A 53 19.55 2.50 3.87
CA THR A 53 19.85 3.44 4.98
C THR A 53 18.72 4.43 5.28
N GLY A 54 17.66 4.45 4.44
CA GLY A 54 16.35 5.01 4.75
C GLY A 54 15.34 3.91 5.09
N PRO A 55 14.04 4.10 4.80
CA PRO A 55 13.06 3.04 4.85
C PRO A 55 13.47 1.86 3.96
N PRO A 56 13.07 0.62 4.27
CA PRO A 56 13.36 -0.53 3.42
C PRO A 56 12.85 -0.38 2.00
N ASP A 57 13.62 -0.86 1.03
CA ASP A 57 13.24 -0.89 -0.37
C ASP A 57 12.62 -2.25 -0.72
N PHE A 58 11.94 -2.34 -1.86
CA PHE A 58 11.26 -3.56 -2.32
C PHE A 58 11.53 -3.79 -3.80
N ILE A 59 11.73 -5.04 -4.20
CA ILE A 59 11.88 -5.37 -5.61
C ILE A 59 10.52 -5.26 -6.29
N VAL A 60 10.37 -4.41 -7.31
CA VAL A 60 9.05 -4.14 -7.94
C VAL A 60 8.92 -4.73 -9.33
N VAL A 61 9.95 -5.43 -9.83
CA VAL A 61 9.93 -6.08 -11.14
C VAL A 61 10.55 -7.48 -11.02
N GLY A 62 10.03 -8.44 -11.79
CA GLY A 62 10.63 -9.76 -11.94
C GLY A 62 10.38 -10.34 -13.33
N SER A 63 10.72 -11.61 -13.51
CA SER A 63 10.40 -12.32 -14.75
C SER A 63 8.94 -12.76 -14.79
N SER A 64 8.23 -12.34 -15.84
CA SER A 64 6.83 -12.72 -16.08
C SER A 64 6.61 -14.22 -16.33
N THR A 65 7.65 -14.97 -16.68
CA THR A 65 7.55 -16.39 -17.06
C THR A 65 8.21 -17.34 -16.08
N VAL A 66 8.94 -16.83 -15.09
CA VAL A 66 9.66 -17.66 -14.09
C VAL A 66 9.11 -17.35 -12.71
N LEU A 67 8.34 -18.29 -12.16
CA LEU A 67 7.75 -18.18 -10.84
C LEU A 67 8.52 -19.02 -9.82
N ILE A 68 8.82 -18.41 -8.68
CA ILE A 68 9.44 -19.04 -7.52
C ILE A 68 8.52 -18.79 -6.32
N GLY A 69 7.94 -19.86 -5.75
CA GLY A 69 6.96 -19.73 -4.66
C GLY A 69 5.80 -18.80 -5.01
N ASN A 70 5.23 -18.95 -6.21
CA ASN A 70 4.13 -18.17 -6.77
C ASN A 70 4.39 -16.67 -6.98
N LYS A 71 5.65 -16.21 -6.89
CA LYS A 71 6.03 -14.84 -7.25
C LYS A 71 7.08 -14.85 -8.35
N MET A 72 7.12 -13.78 -9.14
CA MET A 72 8.11 -13.63 -10.21
C MET A 72 9.53 -13.67 -9.65
N ALA A 73 10.41 -14.44 -10.27
CA ALA A 73 11.82 -14.51 -9.90
C ALA A 73 12.49 -13.15 -10.12
N ALA A 74 13.26 -12.68 -9.14
CA ALA A 74 14.09 -11.49 -9.28
C ALA A 74 15.45 -11.85 -9.90
N TYR A 75 16.07 -10.89 -10.55
CA TYR A 75 17.36 -11.03 -11.22
C TYR A 75 18.17 -9.73 -11.13
N MET A 76 19.45 -9.81 -11.43
CA MET A 76 20.34 -8.66 -11.51
C MET A 76 19.80 -7.66 -12.54
N GLY A 77 19.54 -6.44 -12.12
CA GLY A 77 18.94 -5.37 -12.92
C GLY A 77 17.44 -5.18 -12.71
N CYS A 78 16.77 -5.98 -11.86
CA CYS A 78 15.38 -5.71 -11.46
C CYS A 78 15.27 -4.35 -10.76
N PRO A 79 14.39 -3.45 -11.22
CA PRO A 79 14.05 -2.23 -10.50
C PRO A 79 13.52 -2.47 -9.09
N THR A 80 13.81 -1.52 -8.21
CA THR A 80 13.28 -1.43 -6.85
C THR A 80 12.33 -0.25 -6.69
N MET A 81 11.50 -0.25 -5.66
CA MET A 81 10.49 0.77 -5.37
C MET A 81 11.10 2.17 -5.27
N HIS A 82 12.32 2.29 -4.75
CA HIS A 82 13.03 3.56 -4.66
C HIS A 82 13.66 4.03 -6.00
N GLY A 83 13.36 3.37 -7.12
CA GLY A 83 13.90 3.68 -8.44
C GLY A 83 15.34 3.22 -8.65
N GLY A 84 15.87 2.41 -7.72
CA GLY A 84 17.15 1.74 -7.85
C GLY A 84 17.04 0.40 -8.55
N GLN A 85 18.07 -0.44 -8.41
CA GLN A 85 18.05 -1.77 -9.00
C GLN A 85 18.90 -2.77 -8.21
N VAL A 86 18.54 -4.06 -8.33
CA VAL A 86 19.38 -5.17 -7.86
C VAL A 86 20.68 -5.20 -8.68
N ILE A 87 21.83 -5.22 -8.02
CA ILE A 87 23.17 -5.24 -8.65
C ILE A 87 23.94 -6.54 -8.40
N GLY A 88 23.40 -7.46 -7.59
CA GLY A 88 23.94 -8.80 -7.40
C GLY A 88 23.08 -9.90 -8.04
N GLY A 89 23.65 -11.08 -8.16
CA GLY A 89 22.97 -12.28 -8.66
C GLY A 89 23.93 -13.46 -8.74
N CYS A 90 23.40 -14.69 -8.76
CA CYS A 90 24.24 -15.87 -9.00
C CYS A 90 24.52 -16.04 -10.50
N PRO A 91 25.79 -16.00 -10.95
CA PRO A 91 26.12 -16.13 -12.38
C PRO A 91 25.85 -17.53 -12.96
N LEU A 92 25.66 -18.56 -12.11
CA LEU A 92 25.40 -19.94 -12.53
C LEU A 92 23.93 -20.23 -12.79
N VAL A 93 23.01 -19.36 -12.35
CA VAL A 93 21.57 -19.53 -12.52
C VAL A 93 21.04 -18.30 -13.23
N LEU A 94 20.50 -18.48 -14.43
CA LEU A 94 20.00 -17.39 -15.25
C LEU A 94 18.47 -17.39 -15.29
N VAL A 95 17.88 -16.23 -15.05
CA VAL A 95 16.44 -15.99 -15.22
C VAL A 95 16.22 -15.33 -16.59
N GLY A 96 15.43 -15.97 -17.43
CA GLY A 96 14.97 -15.43 -18.72
C GLY A 96 13.55 -14.88 -18.65
N GLY A 97 13.01 -14.53 -19.81
CA GLY A 97 11.64 -14.03 -19.96
C GLY A 97 11.53 -12.50 -19.96
N PRO A 98 10.37 -11.96 -20.38
CA PRO A 98 10.14 -10.51 -20.34
C PRO A 98 9.96 -10.01 -18.89
N PRO A 99 10.41 -8.78 -18.59
CA PRO A 99 10.13 -8.14 -17.31
C PRO A 99 8.63 -7.87 -17.15
N ALA A 100 8.12 -8.05 -15.94
CA ALA A 100 6.80 -7.57 -15.53
C ALA A 100 6.89 -6.91 -14.16
N GLY A 101 6.12 -5.84 -13.99
CA GLY A 101 6.00 -5.16 -12.71
C GLY A 101 5.12 -5.94 -11.74
N ALA A 102 5.44 -5.82 -10.46
CA ALA A 102 4.76 -6.51 -9.39
C ALA A 102 3.70 -5.62 -8.73
N THR A 103 2.84 -6.25 -7.95
CA THR A 103 1.92 -5.56 -7.04
C THR A 103 2.45 -5.67 -5.62
N LEU A 104 2.68 -4.52 -4.96
CA LEU A 104 2.88 -4.47 -3.50
C LEU A 104 1.52 -4.29 -2.81
N GLY A 105 1.43 -4.63 -1.53
CA GLY A 105 0.15 -4.73 -0.82
C GLY A 105 -0.58 -6.06 -1.05
N ASN A 106 -1.84 -6.14 -0.64
CA ASN A 106 -2.67 -7.33 -0.81
C ASN A 106 -4.14 -6.94 -1.11
N PRO A 107 -4.40 -6.39 -2.31
CA PRO A 107 -5.74 -5.94 -2.69
C PRO A 107 -6.77 -7.06 -2.68
N ALA A 108 -6.36 -8.31 -2.96
CA ALA A 108 -7.25 -9.46 -2.90
C ALA A 108 -7.75 -9.75 -1.47
N ALA A 109 -6.86 -9.73 -0.47
CA ALA A 109 -7.27 -9.89 0.92
C ALA A 109 -8.11 -8.71 1.42
N ALA A 110 -7.76 -7.48 1.03
CA ALA A 110 -8.54 -6.30 1.39
C ALA A 110 -9.94 -6.31 0.77
N ALA A 111 -10.08 -6.71 -0.49
CA ALA A 111 -11.36 -6.84 -1.17
C ALA A 111 -12.26 -7.91 -0.54
N ALA A 112 -11.67 -8.99 -0.01
CA ALA A 112 -12.42 -10.06 0.65
C ALA A 112 -13.15 -9.62 1.92
N VAL A 113 -12.77 -8.48 2.50
CA VAL A 113 -13.35 -7.92 3.72
C VAL A 113 -13.91 -6.50 3.53
N PHE A 114 -14.10 -6.08 2.27
CA PHE A 114 -14.67 -4.79 1.92
C PHE A 114 -16.09 -4.66 2.48
N PRO A 115 -16.43 -3.58 3.22
CA PRO A 115 -17.76 -3.43 3.84
C PRO A 115 -18.89 -3.19 2.84
N GLY A 116 -18.58 -2.78 1.61
CA GLY A 116 -19.57 -2.41 0.60
C GLY A 116 -19.73 -0.90 0.47
N ALA A 117 -20.81 -0.50 -0.21
CA ALA A 117 -21.17 0.91 -0.33
C ALA A 117 -21.65 1.44 1.02
N GLN A 118 -21.15 2.61 1.40
CA GLN A 118 -21.59 3.33 2.59
C GLN A 118 -22.99 3.92 2.38
N ASN A 119 -23.77 4.04 3.46
CA ASN A 119 -25.11 4.63 3.45
C ASN A 119 -25.14 6.05 4.02
N HIS A 120 -24.02 6.54 4.57
CA HIS A 120 -23.90 7.86 5.19
C HIS A 120 -22.68 8.64 4.67
N GLY A 121 -22.50 9.88 5.15
CA GLY A 121 -21.29 10.69 4.95
C GLY A 121 -20.06 10.19 5.72
N ASN A 122 -19.92 8.88 5.93
CA ASN A 122 -19.05 8.25 6.93
C ASN A 122 -17.87 7.46 6.33
N CYS A 123 -17.39 7.84 5.15
CA CYS A 123 -16.29 7.16 4.44
C CYS A 123 -15.07 6.85 5.33
N GLY A 124 -14.73 7.75 6.27
CA GLY A 124 -13.65 7.55 7.22
C GLY A 124 -13.93 6.47 8.27
N VAL A 125 -15.17 6.38 8.77
CA VAL A 125 -15.62 5.31 9.68
C VAL A 125 -15.61 3.96 8.96
N GLN A 126 -16.14 3.90 7.73
CA GLN A 126 -16.14 2.67 6.94
C GLN A 126 -14.72 2.23 6.51
N SER A 127 -13.83 3.19 6.23
CA SER A 127 -12.41 2.88 5.98
C SER A 127 -11.72 2.31 7.22
N ALA A 128 -12.05 2.82 8.41
CA ALA A 128 -11.56 2.28 9.68
C ALA A 128 -12.14 0.89 9.97
N GLN A 129 -13.44 0.69 9.72
CA GLN A 129 -14.13 -0.60 9.82
C GLN A 129 -13.39 -1.68 9.04
N GLN A 130 -13.03 -1.40 7.78
CA GLN A 130 -12.34 -2.38 6.94
C GLN A 130 -10.99 -2.77 7.55
N ILE A 131 -10.21 -1.79 8.03
CA ILE A 131 -8.91 -2.05 8.65
C ILE A 131 -9.06 -2.83 9.97
N ILE A 132 -10.06 -2.52 10.79
CA ILE A 132 -10.38 -3.27 12.01
C ILE A 132 -10.67 -4.73 11.67
N HIS A 133 -11.50 -4.97 10.66
CA HIS A 133 -11.81 -6.32 10.20
C HIS A 133 -10.55 -7.04 9.69
N GLN A 134 -9.70 -6.37 8.90
CA GLN A 134 -8.43 -6.94 8.41
C GLN A 134 -7.47 -7.31 9.56
N ALA A 135 -7.35 -6.45 10.56
CA ALA A 135 -6.38 -6.62 11.64
C ALA A 135 -6.84 -7.59 12.74
N THR A 136 -8.14 -7.59 13.04
CA THR A 136 -8.69 -8.27 14.24
C THR A 136 -9.63 -9.42 13.91
N GLY A 137 -10.16 -9.47 12.69
CA GLY A 137 -11.25 -10.39 12.30
C GLY A 137 -12.64 -9.95 12.79
N VAL A 138 -12.76 -8.84 13.53
CA VAL A 138 -14.06 -8.31 13.99
C VAL A 138 -14.69 -7.47 12.89
N ASN A 139 -15.86 -7.90 12.41
CA ASN A 139 -16.63 -7.22 11.37
C ASN A 139 -17.79 -6.44 11.99
N HIS A 140 -17.59 -5.13 12.21
CA HIS A 140 -18.65 -4.25 12.71
C HIS A 140 -19.63 -3.86 11.61
N GLY A 141 -20.92 -3.74 11.96
CA GLY A 141 -21.91 -3.16 11.06
C GLY A 141 -21.70 -1.65 10.88
N GLU A 142 -22.15 -1.09 9.75
CA GLU A 142 -22.02 0.35 9.49
C GLU A 142 -22.70 1.21 10.55
N GLU A 143 -23.98 0.97 10.83
CA GLU A 143 -24.73 1.76 11.83
C GLU A 143 -24.16 1.57 13.24
N GLU A 144 -23.68 0.36 13.56
CA GLU A 144 -23.07 0.05 14.87
C GLU A 144 -21.82 0.90 15.09
N LEU A 145 -20.85 0.85 14.16
CA LEU A 145 -19.60 1.58 14.30
C LEU A 145 -19.81 3.09 14.13
N LEU A 146 -20.73 3.52 13.26
CA LEU A 146 -21.09 4.92 13.10
C LEU A 146 -21.68 5.49 14.38
N GLN A 147 -22.69 4.84 14.97
CA GLN A 147 -23.31 5.33 16.19
C GLN A 147 -22.32 5.31 17.36
N TRP A 148 -21.50 4.27 17.47
CA TRP A 148 -20.42 4.22 18.46
C TRP A 148 -19.46 5.40 18.28
N SER A 149 -19.05 5.69 17.04
CA SER A 149 -18.13 6.80 16.74
C SER A 149 -18.74 8.16 17.08
N ILE A 150 -20.03 8.35 16.86
CA ILE A 150 -20.78 9.55 17.25
C ILE A 150 -20.82 9.68 18.78
N ASP A 151 -21.19 8.61 19.48
CA ASP A 151 -21.33 8.61 20.94
C ASP A 151 -20.00 8.93 21.66
N HIS A 152 -18.87 8.59 21.05
CA HIS A 152 -17.52 8.87 21.56
C HIS A 152 -16.95 10.22 21.06
N GLY A 153 -17.69 10.95 20.22
CA GLY A 153 -17.27 12.25 19.67
C GLY A 153 -16.20 12.15 18.58
N TYR A 154 -16.11 11.00 17.89
CA TYR A 154 -15.15 10.74 16.82
C TYR A 154 -15.72 10.90 15.41
N ALA A 155 -17.04 11.04 15.28
CA ALA A 155 -17.70 11.33 14.02
C ALA A 155 -18.84 12.35 14.21
N ASP A 156 -19.11 13.14 13.18
CA ASP A 156 -20.15 14.18 13.21
C ASP A 156 -21.57 13.58 13.20
N ASP A 157 -22.48 14.12 14.01
CA ASP A 157 -23.90 13.72 14.05
C ASP A 157 -24.79 14.75 13.35
N ASP A 158 -24.69 14.80 12.03
CA ASP A 158 -25.58 15.63 11.22
C ASP A 158 -26.94 14.94 11.01
N SER A 159 -28.01 15.74 11.00
CA SER A 159 -29.36 15.30 10.67
C SER A 159 -29.51 14.85 9.21
N ASP A 160 -28.67 15.36 8.31
CA ASP A 160 -28.56 14.91 6.92
C ASP A 160 -27.68 13.65 6.87
N PRO A 161 -28.23 12.47 6.50
CA PRO A 161 -27.44 11.24 6.42
C PRO A 161 -26.20 11.34 5.53
N SER A 162 -26.23 12.18 4.49
CA SER A 162 -25.11 12.39 3.57
C SER A 162 -23.93 13.16 4.18
N GLN A 163 -24.17 13.85 5.30
CA GLN A 163 -23.15 14.57 6.07
C GLN A 163 -22.86 13.89 7.42
N ARG A 164 -23.68 12.92 7.82
CA ARG A 164 -23.55 12.17 9.06
C ARG A 164 -22.34 11.23 9.02
N GLY A 165 -21.48 11.33 10.01
CA GLY A 165 -20.34 10.44 10.21
C GLY A 165 -19.00 10.94 9.66
N ALA A 166 -18.89 12.22 9.32
CA ALA A 166 -17.62 12.80 8.90
C ALA A 166 -16.56 12.66 10.01
N THR A 167 -15.32 12.38 9.62
CA THR A 167 -14.19 12.14 10.53
C THR A 167 -12.97 12.93 10.09
N SER A 168 -12.11 13.33 11.04
CA SER A 168 -10.75 13.75 10.73
C SER A 168 -9.79 12.55 10.78
N ALA A 169 -8.55 12.73 10.31
CA ALA A 169 -7.53 11.71 10.51
C ALA A 169 -7.28 11.43 12.01
N SER A 170 -7.39 12.43 12.89
CA SER A 170 -7.19 12.22 14.33
C SER A 170 -8.30 11.40 14.95
N THR A 171 -9.56 11.61 14.56
CA THR A 171 -10.66 10.82 15.10
C THR A 171 -10.66 9.40 14.55
N ARG A 172 -10.22 9.17 13.30
CA ARG A 172 -9.98 7.82 12.76
C ARG A 172 -8.90 7.05 13.53
N GLU A 173 -7.85 7.72 14.00
CA GLU A 173 -6.81 7.09 14.84
C GLU A 173 -7.41 6.57 16.15
N HIS A 174 -8.29 7.35 16.79
CA HIS A 174 -9.02 6.91 17.99
C HIS A 174 -9.97 5.74 17.71
N ILE A 175 -10.73 5.80 16.60
CA ILE A 175 -11.60 4.68 16.20
C ILE A 175 -10.78 3.40 16.03
N LEU A 176 -9.62 3.46 15.36
CA LEU A 176 -8.74 2.29 15.18
C LEU A 176 -8.17 1.79 16.52
N ASP A 177 -7.62 2.69 17.34
CA ASP A 177 -6.96 2.35 18.60
C ASP A 177 -7.90 1.69 19.60
N GLU A 178 -9.10 2.23 19.79
CA GLU A 178 -10.11 1.67 20.70
C GLU A 178 -10.69 0.33 20.24
N HIS A 179 -10.48 -0.02 18.96
CA HIS A 179 -10.80 -1.34 18.40
C HIS A 179 -9.59 -2.27 18.30
N GLY A 180 -8.50 -1.95 19.00
CA GLY A 180 -7.31 -2.81 19.10
C GLY A 180 -6.37 -2.73 17.90
N VAL A 181 -6.48 -1.69 17.07
CA VAL A 181 -5.60 -1.43 15.94
C VAL A 181 -4.80 -0.16 16.19
N PRO A 182 -3.63 -0.25 16.85
CA PRO A 182 -2.77 0.90 17.05
C PRO A 182 -2.37 1.48 15.69
N SER A 183 -2.42 2.81 15.59
CA SER A 183 -2.10 3.54 14.37
C SER A 183 -1.52 4.90 14.71
N HIS A 184 -0.91 5.53 13.71
CA HIS A 184 -0.41 6.89 13.79
C HIS A 184 -0.79 7.66 12.53
N ARG A 185 -0.73 8.98 12.63
CA ARG A 185 -0.85 9.90 11.50
C ARG A 185 0.50 10.24 10.91
N GLU A 186 0.55 10.31 9.59
CA GLU A 186 1.71 10.81 8.85
C GLU A 186 1.29 11.66 7.64
N SER A 187 2.25 12.42 7.10
CA SER A 187 2.06 13.19 5.88
C SER A 187 1.65 12.27 4.74
N GLN A 188 0.53 12.58 4.08
CA GLN A 188 -0.02 11.73 3.01
C GLN A 188 0.68 11.93 1.66
N ASP A 189 2.01 11.96 1.60
CA ASP A 189 2.71 11.96 0.32
C ASP A 189 2.82 10.55 -0.27
N MET A 190 3.01 10.49 -1.59
CA MET A 190 3.08 9.22 -2.32
C MET A 190 4.21 8.30 -1.85
N ARG A 191 5.26 8.83 -1.22
CA ARG A 191 6.38 8.01 -0.77
C ARG A 191 6.05 7.31 0.54
N ASN A 192 5.44 8.01 1.50
CA ASN A 192 5.00 7.40 2.76
C ASN A 192 3.90 6.37 2.51
N ILE A 193 2.91 6.71 1.66
CA ILE A 193 1.84 5.77 1.28
C ILE A 193 2.43 4.52 0.62
N GLN A 194 3.39 4.69 -0.31
CA GLN A 194 4.05 3.54 -0.94
C GLN A 194 4.77 2.66 0.09
N GLN A 195 5.50 3.28 1.02
CA GLN A 195 6.22 2.57 2.08
C GLN A 195 5.27 1.77 2.97
N ALA A 196 4.20 2.39 3.47
CA ALA A 196 3.25 1.77 4.36
C ALA A 196 2.56 0.55 3.72
N VAL A 197 2.12 0.67 2.47
CA VAL A 197 1.50 -0.44 1.73
C VAL A 197 2.50 -1.56 1.42
N ALA A 198 3.76 -1.21 1.09
CA ALA A 198 4.82 -2.19 0.86
C ALA A 198 5.17 -2.98 2.14
N GLU A 199 5.10 -2.31 3.30
CA GLU A 199 5.23 -2.92 4.63
C GLU A 199 3.96 -3.61 5.12
N ARG A 200 2.91 -3.66 4.29
CA ARG A 200 1.64 -4.35 4.53
C ARG A 200 0.81 -3.76 5.66
N ARG A 201 1.01 -2.49 5.95
CA ARG A 201 0.25 -1.74 6.96
C ARG A 201 -1.09 -1.32 6.33
N GLY A 202 -2.13 -1.20 7.15
CA GLY A 202 -3.39 -0.60 6.74
C GLY A 202 -3.21 0.90 6.56
N VAL A 203 -3.76 1.45 5.47
CA VAL A 203 -3.60 2.86 5.09
C VAL A 203 -4.95 3.47 4.73
N ILE A 204 -5.31 4.58 5.38
CA ILE A 204 -6.45 5.43 5.02
C ILE A 204 -5.92 6.78 4.56
N THR A 205 -6.27 7.21 3.35
CA THR A 205 -5.86 8.51 2.77
C THR A 205 -7.06 9.45 2.61
N SER A 206 -6.79 10.76 2.60
CA SER A 206 -7.82 11.80 2.53
C SER A 206 -7.70 12.60 1.23
N HIS A 207 -8.77 12.62 0.44
CA HIS A 207 -8.79 13.10 -0.93
C HIS A 207 -9.78 14.25 -1.16
N ASP A 208 -9.50 15.02 -2.20
CA ASP A 208 -10.53 15.72 -2.97
C ASP A 208 -11.24 14.69 -3.86
N ALA A 209 -12.53 14.52 -3.64
CA ALA A 209 -13.32 13.49 -4.30
C ALA A 209 -13.44 13.74 -5.82
N GLY A 210 -13.63 14.99 -6.24
CA GLY A 210 -13.71 15.35 -7.65
C GLY A 210 -12.43 15.03 -8.40
N ALA A 211 -11.28 15.32 -7.81
CA ALA A 211 -9.98 14.95 -8.37
C ALA A 211 -9.75 13.43 -8.40
N LEU A 212 -10.13 12.70 -7.33
CA LEU A 212 -9.93 11.26 -7.23
C LEU A 212 -10.78 10.49 -8.26
N TRP A 213 -12.06 10.85 -8.35
CA TRP A 213 -13.04 10.23 -9.24
C TRP A 213 -13.01 10.80 -10.66
N ASN A 214 -12.28 11.90 -10.88
CA ASN A 214 -12.27 12.66 -12.12
C ASN A 214 -13.69 13.13 -12.51
N ASP A 215 -14.42 13.67 -11.52
CA ASP A 215 -15.79 14.14 -11.65
C ASP A 215 -15.95 15.53 -10.98
N PRO A 216 -16.05 16.62 -11.77
CA PRO A 216 -16.17 17.98 -11.26
C PRO A 216 -17.38 18.23 -10.36
N HIS A 217 -18.39 17.34 -10.36
CA HIS A 217 -19.53 17.45 -9.45
C HIS A 217 -19.11 17.40 -7.97
N TYR A 218 -17.97 16.76 -7.68
CA TYR A 218 -17.46 16.54 -6.32
C TYR A 218 -16.21 17.37 -6.01
N ASP A 219 -15.88 18.38 -6.82
CA ASP A 219 -14.73 19.26 -6.58
C ASP A 219 -14.84 19.92 -5.20
N GLY A 220 -13.78 19.81 -4.40
CA GLY A 220 -13.72 20.32 -3.03
C GLY A 220 -14.35 19.39 -1.97
N ALA A 221 -15.08 18.35 -2.37
CA ALA A 221 -15.67 17.40 -1.43
C ALA A 221 -14.59 16.51 -0.80
N GLY A 222 -14.77 16.21 0.50
CA GLY A 222 -13.83 15.39 1.26
C GLY A 222 -14.16 13.92 1.12
N HIS A 223 -13.14 13.10 0.89
CA HIS A 223 -13.32 11.66 0.83
C HIS A 223 -12.16 10.89 1.46
N ALA A 224 -12.45 9.72 2.00
CA ALA A 224 -11.47 8.82 2.58
C ALA A 224 -11.55 7.44 1.94
N VAL A 225 -10.40 6.86 1.61
CA VAL A 225 -10.31 5.54 0.97
C VAL A 225 -9.21 4.71 1.60
N ASN A 226 -9.34 3.38 1.52
CA ASN A 226 -8.26 2.48 1.88
C ASN A 226 -7.32 2.27 0.70
N VAL A 227 -6.01 2.43 0.92
CA VAL A 227 -5.00 2.03 -0.06
C VAL A 227 -4.58 0.58 0.20
N THR A 228 -4.81 -0.29 -0.77
CA THR A 228 -4.69 -1.75 -0.59
C THR A 228 -3.59 -2.37 -1.43
N GLY A 229 -3.13 -1.66 -2.48
CA GLY A 229 -2.02 -2.12 -3.30
C GLY A 229 -1.40 -1.06 -4.20
N LEU A 230 -0.23 -1.40 -4.73
CA LEU A 230 0.56 -0.55 -5.62
C LEU A 230 0.98 -1.39 -6.83
N GLU A 231 0.55 -1.00 -8.02
CA GLU A 231 0.82 -1.75 -9.25
C GLU A 231 1.95 -1.07 -10.04
N TYR A 232 3.06 -1.78 -10.21
CA TYR A 232 4.24 -1.28 -10.93
C TYR A 232 4.26 -1.77 -12.38
N GLY A 233 4.91 -0.99 -13.25
CA GLY A 233 5.23 -1.35 -14.62
C GLY A 233 6.51 -2.18 -14.72
N SER A 234 6.76 -2.75 -15.89
CA SER A 234 7.99 -3.49 -16.18
C SER A 234 9.26 -2.63 -16.14
N ASP A 235 9.12 -1.30 -16.16
CA ASP A 235 10.19 -0.31 -15.99
C ASP A 235 10.40 0.12 -14.53
N GLY A 236 9.63 -0.44 -13.59
CA GLY A 236 9.70 -0.09 -12.17
C GLY A 236 8.95 1.19 -11.78
N SER A 237 8.25 1.85 -12.72
CA SER A 237 7.41 3.01 -12.38
C SER A 237 6.07 2.56 -11.78
N LEU A 238 5.59 3.29 -10.78
CA LEU A 238 4.25 3.09 -10.22
C LEU A 238 3.20 3.50 -11.26
N ARG A 239 2.32 2.57 -11.64
CA ARG A 239 1.26 2.80 -12.64
C ARG A 239 -0.05 3.15 -11.98
N ASN A 240 -0.47 2.33 -11.03
CA ASN A 240 -1.75 2.47 -10.37
C ASN A 240 -1.62 2.30 -8.86
N VAL A 241 -2.43 3.05 -8.13
CA VAL A 241 -2.77 2.81 -6.74
C VAL A 241 -4.07 2.03 -6.71
N ILE A 242 -4.11 0.92 -5.98
CA ILE A 242 -5.29 0.07 -5.85
C ILE A 242 -6.00 0.45 -4.55
N ILE A 243 -7.27 0.84 -4.65
CA ILE A 243 -8.06 1.31 -3.52
C ILE A 243 -9.33 0.48 -3.31
N ASN A 244 -9.84 0.54 -2.09
CA ASN A 244 -11.23 0.24 -1.79
C ASN A 244 -11.93 1.55 -1.43
N ASP A 245 -13.08 1.79 -2.05
CA ASP A 245 -13.81 3.04 -1.97
C ASP A 245 -15.27 2.77 -1.60
N THR A 246 -15.61 3.04 -0.36
CA THR A 246 -16.96 2.85 0.17
C THR A 246 -17.94 3.90 -0.34
N GLY A 247 -17.44 5.06 -0.80
CA GLY A 247 -18.25 6.12 -1.40
C GLY A 247 -18.77 5.75 -2.78
N THR A 248 -17.96 5.05 -3.58
CA THR A 248 -18.39 4.49 -4.88
C THR A 248 -19.01 3.09 -4.74
N GLY A 249 -18.76 2.41 -3.60
CA GLY A 249 -19.18 1.04 -3.37
C GLY A 249 -18.35 0.00 -4.13
N HIS A 250 -17.15 0.37 -4.57
CA HIS A 250 -16.27 -0.48 -5.34
C HIS A 250 -14.97 -0.80 -4.59
N ASN A 251 -14.40 -1.96 -4.88
CA ASN A 251 -13.13 -2.41 -4.31
C ASN A 251 -12.16 -2.82 -5.42
N SER A 252 -10.87 -2.92 -5.07
CA SER A 252 -9.80 -3.23 -6.02
C SER A 252 -9.74 -2.27 -7.22
N GLU A 253 -10.20 -1.03 -7.04
CA GLU A 253 -10.20 -0.01 -8.09
C GLU A 253 -8.77 0.44 -8.39
N ARG A 254 -8.41 0.49 -9.67
CA ARG A 254 -7.10 0.97 -10.12
C ARG A 254 -7.20 2.45 -10.46
N ILE A 255 -6.58 3.28 -9.64
CA ILE A 255 -6.47 4.72 -9.85
C ILE A 255 -5.08 5.00 -10.43
N PRO A 256 -4.96 5.68 -11.59
CA PRO A 256 -3.66 6.13 -12.09
C PRO A 256 -2.88 6.88 -11.00
N ALA A 257 -1.60 6.55 -10.84
CA ALA A 257 -0.81 7.01 -9.71
C ALA A 257 -0.66 8.54 -9.64
N ASP A 258 -0.64 9.20 -10.79
CA ASP A 258 -0.64 10.66 -10.92
C ASP A 258 -1.98 11.27 -10.47
N ARG A 259 -3.12 10.69 -10.90
CA ARG A 259 -4.45 11.11 -10.44
C ARG A 259 -4.61 10.92 -8.94
N PHE A 260 -4.24 9.75 -8.42
CA PHE A 260 -4.28 9.48 -6.99
C PHE A 260 -3.43 10.51 -6.24
N GLY A 261 -2.18 10.74 -6.68
CA GLY A 261 -1.29 11.71 -6.08
C GLY A 261 -1.84 13.15 -6.08
N ASN A 262 -2.40 13.58 -7.20
CA ASN A 262 -2.97 14.92 -7.36
C ASN A 262 -4.27 15.13 -6.57
N SER A 263 -4.98 14.05 -6.25
CA SER A 263 -6.21 14.11 -5.45
C SER A 263 -5.99 14.18 -3.94
N LEU A 264 -4.77 13.97 -3.46
CA LEU A 264 -4.44 14.04 -2.03
C LEU A 264 -4.63 15.46 -1.51
N ARG A 265 -5.31 15.61 -0.37
CA ARG A 265 -5.50 16.93 0.25
C ARG A 265 -4.16 17.50 0.77
N PRO A 266 -3.75 18.73 0.40
CA PRO A 266 -2.41 19.27 0.71
C PRO A 266 -2.05 19.38 2.21
N SER A 267 -3.03 19.35 3.11
CA SER A 267 -2.85 19.38 4.56
C SER A 267 -3.50 18.18 5.27
N GLY A 268 -3.90 17.17 4.52
CA GLY A 268 -4.44 15.94 5.10
C GLY A 268 -3.33 15.05 5.64
N GLU A 269 -3.71 14.20 6.58
CA GLU A 269 -2.86 13.15 7.13
C GLU A 269 -3.43 11.79 6.73
N ALA A 270 -2.54 10.84 6.44
CA ALA A 270 -2.90 9.44 6.30
C ALA A 270 -2.93 8.79 7.69
N ASN A 271 -3.87 7.87 7.91
CA ASN A 271 -3.83 6.96 9.05
C ASN A 271 -3.11 5.69 8.62
N VAL A 272 -2.07 5.30 9.35
CA VAL A 272 -1.30 4.09 9.06
C VAL A 272 -1.20 3.21 10.31
N THR A 273 -1.60 1.95 10.19
CA THR A 273 -1.55 1.00 11.32
C THR A 273 -0.12 0.70 11.75
N ASP A 274 0.15 0.53 13.03
CA ASP A 274 1.51 0.27 13.55
C ASP A 274 2.05 -1.11 13.18
N ASN A 275 1.13 -2.06 12.98
CA ASN A 275 1.44 -3.42 12.58
C ASN A 275 0.89 -3.73 11.18
N PRO A 276 1.51 -4.67 10.45
CA PRO A 276 0.94 -5.24 9.24
C PRO A 276 -0.47 -5.81 9.48
N VAL A 277 -1.34 -5.67 8.49
CA VAL A 277 -2.71 -6.21 8.52
C VAL A 277 -2.95 -7.24 7.40
N TRP A 278 -1.88 -7.68 6.71
CA TRP A 278 -1.83 -8.83 5.78
C TRP A 278 -0.40 -9.32 5.46
#